data_AF-A0A1G3RHR0-F1
#
_entry.id   AF-A0A1G3RHR0-F1
#
_cell.length_a   1.000
_cell.length_b   1.000
_cell.length_c   1.000
_cell.angle_alpha   90.00
_cell.angle_beta   90.00
_cell.angle_gamma   90.00
#
_symmetry.space_group_name_H-M   'P 1'
#
loop_
_entity.id
_entity.type
_entity.pdbx_description
1 polymer ?
#
loop_
_entity_poly.entity_id
_entity_poly.type
_entity_poly.pdbx_seq_one_letter_code
_entity_poly.pdbx_strand_id
1 'polypeptide(L)'
;MSGPYRTGDVERLLGVGEHVLRYWEHALPILSPSRSQSGRRAWTDADLALLLRVRHLVRDRGLTLEATLTVLIEERTGLGVDSAATLGEARAVLIRAWFESRALAGRLASRVK
;
A
#
# COMPACT_ATOMS: atom_id res chain seq x y z
N MET A 1 9.85 -2.04 -14.16
CA MET A 1 9.75 -1.81 -12.70
C MET A 1 9.43 -0.34 -12.49
N SER A 2 8.23 0.00 -12.03
CA SER A 2 7.98 1.36 -11.56
C SER A 2 8.77 1.57 -10.27
N GLY A 3 9.43 2.73 -10.16
CA GLY A 3 10.28 3.07 -9.02
C GLY A 3 9.51 3.12 -7.70
N PRO A 4 10.22 3.15 -6.56
CA PRO A 4 9.57 3.17 -5.26
C PRO A 4 8.68 4.41 -5.08
N TYR A 5 7.49 4.20 -4.51
CA TYR A 5 6.55 5.25 -4.15
C TYR A 5 7.04 6.00 -2.90
N ARG A 6 6.76 7.29 -2.84
CA ARG A 6 7.08 8.16 -1.70
C ARG A 6 5.91 8.19 -0.72
N THR A 7 6.14 8.63 0.52
CA THR A 7 5.06 8.78 1.52
C THR A 7 3.83 9.51 0.98
N GLY A 8 4.02 10.65 0.29
CA GLY A 8 2.89 11.41 -0.27
C GLY A 8 2.12 10.68 -1.39
N ASP A 9 2.73 9.71 -2.06
CA ASP A 9 2.03 8.84 -3.01
C ASP A 9 1.09 7.88 -2.27
N VAL A 10 1.60 7.30 -1.18
CA VAL A 10 0.86 6.38 -0.31
C VAL A 10 -0.28 7.09 0.40
N GLU A 11 -0.06 8.32 0.90
CA GLU A 11 -1.12 9.13 1.52
C GLU A 11 -2.27 9.39 0.53
N ARG A 12 -1.95 9.72 -0.73
CA ARG A 12 -2.96 9.94 -1.77
C ARG A 12 -3.72 8.66 -2.14
N LEU A 13 -3.05 7.52 -2.16
CA LEU A 13 -3.67 6.23 -2.46
C LEU A 13 -4.60 5.77 -1.33
N LEU A 14 -4.16 5.91 -0.08
CA LEU A 14 -4.86 5.35 1.08
C LEU A 14 -5.82 6.33 1.76
N GLY A 15 -5.67 7.64 1.54
CA GLY A 15 -6.44 8.65 2.27
C GLY A 15 -6.16 8.62 3.78
N VAL A 16 -4.90 8.38 4.16
CA VAL A 16 -4.39 8.45 5.54
C VAL A 16 -3.14 9.32 5.56
N GLY A 17 -2.88 10.00 6.67
CA GLY A 17 -1.69 10.86 6.82
C GLY A 17 -0.43 10.09 7.22
N GLU A 18 0.74 10.70 7.06
CA GLU A 18 2.05 10.12 7.39
C GLU A 18 2.12 9.59 8.83
N HIS A 19 1.49 10.27 9.78
CA HIS A 19 1.48 9.83 11.18
C HIS A 19 0.80 8.46 11.36
N VAL A 20 -0.25 8.18 10.58
CA VAL A 20 -0.91 6.86 10.56
C VAL A 20 0.01 5.81 9.96
N LEU A 21 0.68 6.13 8.84
CA LEU A 21 1.64 5.21 8.20
C LEU A 21 2.79 4.85 9.15
N ARG A 22 3.34 5.84 9.86
CA ARG A 22 4.38 5.63 10.87
C ARG A 22 3.87 4.75 12.02
N TYR A 23 2.64 4.99 12.47
CA TYR A 23 2.03 4.18 13.52
C TYR A 23 1.83 2.72 13.07
N TRP A 24 1.34 2.50 11.85
CA TRP A 24 1.20 1.16 11.28
C TRP A 24 2.54 0.45 11.07
N GLU A 25 3.57 1.14 10.57
CA GLU A 25 4.95 0.62 10.45
C GLU A 25 5.48 0.14 11.82
N HIS A 26 5.23 0.91 12.88
CA HIS A 26 5.66 0.55 14.22
C HIS A 26 4.89 -0.65 14.79
N ALA A 27 3.58 -0.71 14.56
CA ALA A 27 2.70 -1.74 15.14
C ALA A 27 2.71 -3.06 14.35
N LEU A 28 3.03 -3.02 13.05
CA LEU A 28 2.99 -4.16 12.15
C LEU A 28 4.39 -4.38 11.57
N PRO A 29 5.25 -5.23 12.18
CA PRO A 29 6.62 -5.48 11.71
C PRO A 29 6.72 -5.98 10.27
N ILE A 30 5.63 -6.54 9.74
CA ILE A 30 5.49 -6.96 8.34
C ILE A 30 5.46 -5.77 7.34
N LEU A 31 5.22 -4.55 7.81
CA LEU A 31 5.32 -3.32 7.04
C LEU A 31 6.71 -2.71 7.23
N SER A 32 7.67 -3.13 6.40
CA SER A 32 9.06 -2.66 6.48
C SER A 32 9.49 -2.01 5.17
N PRO A 33 9.07 -0.76 4.89
CA PRO A 33 9.47 -0.07 3.67
C PRO A 33 10.97 0.15 3.63
N SER A 34 11.55 0.01 2.44
CA SER A 34 12.94 0.36 2.22
C SER A 34 13.20 1.86 2.47
N ARG A 35 14.47 2.22 2.67
CA ARG A 35 14.89 3.62 2.78
C ARG A 35 15.58 4.05 1.49
N SER A 36 15.17 5.20 0.96
CA SER A 36 15.88 5.88 -0.12
C SER A 36 17.26 6.36 0.33
N GLN A 37 18.11 6.78 -0.62
CA GLN A 37 19.43 7.36 -0.33
C GLN A 37 19.38 8.57 0.61
N SER A 38 18.27 9.31 0.60
CA SER A 38 18.02 10.46 1.50
C SER A 38 17.46 10.08 2.87
N GLY A 39 17.31 8.79 3.18
CA GLY A 39 16.73 8.28 4.44
C GLY A 39 15.20 8.29 4.51
N ARG A 40 14.51 8.75 3.47
CA ARG A 40 13.04 8.75 3.38
C ARG A 40 12.50 7.37 3.03
N ARG A 41 11.29 7.04 3.51
CA ARG A 41 10.58 5.79 3.17
C ARG A 41 10.33 5.67 1.67
N ALA A 42 10.61 4.49 1.14
CA ALA A 42 10.45 4.10 -0.24
C ALA A 42 9.62 2.80 -0.27
N TRP A 43 8.41 2.91 -0.80
CA TRP A 43 7.40 1.86 -0.76
C TRP A 43 7.32 1.15 -2.11
N THR A 44 7.11 -0.16 -2.10
CA THR A 44 6.96 -1.01 -3.28
C THR A 44 5.49 -1.31 -3.59
N ASP A 45 5.19 -1.84 -4.77
CA ASP A 45 3.85 -2.35 -5.10
C ASP A 45 3.33 -3.33 -4.02
N ALA A 46 4.21 -4.17 -3.48
CA ALA A 46 3.89 -5.12 -2.42
C ALA A 46 3.55 -4.42 -1.08
N ASP A 47 4.30 -3.38 -0.72
CA ASP A 47 4.01 -2.61 0.50
C ASP A 47 2.65 -1.91 0.38
N LEU A 48 2.36 -1.29 -0.78
CA LEU A 48 1.08 -0.64 -1.03
C LEU A 48 -0.08 -1.64 -1.00
N ALA A 49 0.13 -2.84 -1.56
CA ALA A 49 -0.84 -3.92 -1.50
C ALA A 49 -1.17 -4.33 -0.05
N LEU A 50 -0.14 -4.46 0.79
CA LEU A 50 -0.29 -4.78 2.20
C LEU A 50 -0.98 -3.64 2.97
N LEU A 51 -0.58 -2.39 2.74
CA LEU A 51 -1.20 -1.21 3.35
C LEU A 51 -2.68 -1.05 2.98
N LEU A 52 -3.06 -1.35 1.73
CA LEU A 52 -4.46 -1.37 1.32
C LEU A 52 -5.25 -2.43 2.09
N ARG A 53 -4.67 -3.61 2.32
CA ARG A 53 -5.30 -4.66 3.12
C ARG A 53 -5.43 -4.25 4.59
N VAL A 54 -4.38 -3.70 5.18
CA VAL A 54 -4.39 -3.15 6.55
C VAL A 54 -5.47 -2.08 6.69
N ARG A 55 -5.53 -1.12 5.76
CA ARG A 55 -6.57 -0.08 5.75
C ARG A 55 -7.97 -0.67 5.78
N HIS A 56 -8.23 -1.66 4.93
CA HIS A 56 -9.54 -2.31 4.86
C HIS A 56 -9.89 -3.01 6.18
N LEU A 57 -8.94 -3.77 6.74
CA LEU A 57 -9.15 -4.49 8.00
C LEU A 57 -9.39 -3.52 9.18
N VAL A 58 -8.66 -2.42 9.24
CA VAL A 58 -8.80 -1.45 10.34
C VAL A 58 -10.03 -0.55 10.16
N ARG A 59 -10.19 0.07 8.98
CA ARG A 59 -11.23 1.10 8.77
C ARG A 59 -12.58 0.54 8.37
N ASP A 60 -12.59 -0.47 7.50
CA ASP A 60 -13.84 -1.00 6.94
C ASP A 60 -14.37 -2.17 7.78
N ARG A 61 -13.46 -2.96 8.39
CA ARG A 61 -13.81 -4.11 9.24
C ARG A 61 -13.73 -3.82 10.74
N GLY A 62 -13.20 -2.66 11.13
CA GLY A 62 -13.13 -2.23 12.54
C GLY A 62 -12.17 -3.06 13.40
N LEU A 63 -11.20 -3.75 12.81
CA LEU A 63 -10.24 -4.55 13.55
C LEU A 63 -9.17 -3.67 14.23
N THR A 64 -8.69 -4.12 15.38
CA THR A 64 -7.46 -3.58 15.98
C THR A 64 -6.24 -3.97 15.14
N LEU A 65 -5.11 -3.28 15.35
CA LEU A 65 -3.88 -3.62 14.63
C LEU A 65 -3.34 -5.00 15.01
N GLU A 66 -3.53 -5.43 16.26
CA GLU A 66 -3.19 -6.77 16.71
C GLU A 66 -4.02 -7.84 15.99
N ALA A 67 -5.35 -7.70 15.97
CA ALA A 67 -6.22 -8.62 15.24
C ALA A 67 -5.94 -8.60 13.73
N THR A 68 -5.61 -7.43 13.18
CA THR A 68 -5.21 -7.27 11.78
C THR A 68 -3.94 -8.06 11.47
N LEU A 69 -2.93 -8.04 12.35
CA LEU A 69 -1.71 -8.83 12.18
C LEU A 69 -2.00 -10.33 12.12
N THR A 70 -2.84 -10.84 13.03
CA THR A 70 -3.25 -12.25 13.04
C THR A 70 -3.90 -12.66 11.71
N VAL A 71 -4.87 -11.88 11.23
CA VAL A 71 -5.53 -12.14 9.94
C VAL A 71 -4.52 -12.14 8.78
N LEU A 72 -3.58 -11.19 8.76
CA LEU A 72 -2.57 -11.10 7.71
C LEU A 72 -1.59 -12.28 7.70
N ILE A 73 -1.29 -12.84 8.88
CA ILE A 73 -0.47 -14.06 9.00
C ILE A 73 -1.26 -15.27 8.51
N GLU A 74 -2.51 -15.44 8.94
CA GLU A 74 -3.38 -16.54 8.50
C GLU A 74 -3.60 -16.54 6.98
N GLU A 75 -3.81 -15.36 6.37
CA GLU A 75 -3.90 -15.20 4.92
C GLU A 75 -2.62 -15.64 4.19
N ARG A 76 -1.46 -15.54 4.85
CA ARG A 76 -0.16 -15.92 4.29
C ARG A 76 0.15 -17.41 4.47
N THR A 77 -0.32 -18.01 5.56
CA THR A 77 -0.01 -19.39 5.94
C THR A 77 -1.11 -20.40 5.56
N GLY A 78 -2.30 -19.93 5.21
CA GLY A 78 -3.48 -20.76 4.94
C GLY A 78 -3.57 -21.37 3.53
N LEU A 79 -4.65 -22.13 3.34
CA LEU A 79 -5.01 -22.84 2.11
C LEU A 79 -5.55 -21.86 1.05
N GLY A 80 -4.66 -21.21 0.32
CA GLY A 80 -5.05 -20.31 -0.76
C GLY A 80 -3.90 -19.64 -1.48
N VAL A 81 -2.68 -20.19 -1.41
CA VAL A 81 -1.46 -19.57 -1.92
C VAL A 81 -1.61 -19.12 -3.37
N ASP A 82 -2.24 -19.94 -4.21
CA ASP A 82 -2.49 -19.61 -5.62
C ASP A 82 -3.50 -18.46 -5.77
N SER A 83 -4.61 -18.49 -5.03
CA SER A 83 -5.62 -17.42 -5.05
C SER A 83 -5.07 -16.11 -4.48
N ALA A 84 -4.25 -16.19 -3.44
CA ALA A 84 -3.57 -15.05 -2.84
C ALA A 84 -2.52 -14.45 -3.78
N ALA A 85 -1.81 -15.29 -4.53
CA ALA A 85 -0.87 -14.86 -5.57
C ALA A 85 -1.60 -14.14 -6.71
N THR A 86 -2.66 -14.74 -7.27
CA THR A 86 -3.48 -14.10 -8.32
C THR A 86 -4.07 -12.78 -7.85
N LEU A 87 -4.60 -12.71 -6.62
CA LEU A 87 -5.13 -11.47 -6.05
C LEU A 87 -4.01 -10.43 -5.84
N GLY A 88 -2.82 -10.87 -5.46
CA GLY A 88 -1.63 -10.02 -5.34
C GLY A 88 -1.24 -9.38 -6.67
N GLU A 89 -1.19 -10.18 -7.74
CA GLU A 89 -0.90 -9.71 -9.09
C GLU A 89 -1.95 -8.72 -9.60
N ALA A 90 -3.24 -9.06 -9.46
CA ALA A 90 -4.34 -8.18 -9.82
C ALA A 90 -4.25 -6.84 -9.08
N ARG A 91 -3.94 -6.87 -7.78
CA ARG A 91 -3.77 -5.65 -6.98
C ARG A 91 -2.58 -4.82 -7.45
N ALA A 92 -1.46 -5.44 -7.79
CA ALA A 92 -0.30 -4.72 -8.33
C ALA A 92 -0.62 -4.01 -9.66
N VAL A 93 -1.37 -4.67 -10.55
CA VAL A 93 -1.85 -4.07 -11.80
C VAL A 93 -2.74 -2.86 -11.52
N LEU A 94 -3.71 -2.99 -10.61
CA LEU A 94 -4.62 -1.91 -10.26
C LEU A 94 -3.90 -0.71 -9.60
N ILE A 95 -2.92 -0.97 -8.72
CA ILE A 95 -2.10 0.09 -8.11
C ILE A 95 -1.38 0.89 -9.20
N ARG A 96 -0.71 0.20 -10.13
CA ARG A 96 0.01 0.86 -11.23
C ARG A 96 -0.93 1.67 -12.12
N ALA A 97 -2.05 1.08 -12.54
CA ALA A 97 -3.05 1.76 -13.35
C ALA A 97 -3.61 3.02 -12.66
N TRP A 98 -3.83 2.96 -11.35
CA TRP A 98 -4.28 4.11 -10.56
C TRP A 98 -3.28 5.27 -10.61
N PHE A 99 -1.99 4.98 -10.43
CA PHE A 99 -0.94 6.01 -10.48
C PHE A 99 -0.79 6.59 -11.89
N GLU A 100 -0.78 5.74 -12.91
CA GLU A 100 -0.67 6.15 -14.31
C GLU A 100 -1.83 7.06 -14.74
N SER A 101 -3.06 6.71 -14.36
CA SER A 101 -4.24 7.52 -14.64
C SER A 101 -4.14 8.92 -14.02
N ARG A 102 -3.69 9.01 -12.76
CA ARG A 102 -3.52 10.32 -12.10
C ARG A 102 -2.37 11.14 -12.67
N ALA A 103 -1.27 10.50 -13.06
CA ALA A 103 -0.17 11.17 -13.75
C ALA A 103 -0.61 11.72 -15.11
N LEU A 104 -1.44 10.98 -15.86
CA LEU A 104 -2.02 11.46 -17.11
C LEU A 104 -2.96 12.65 -16.89
N ALA A 105 -3.87 12.57 -15.92
CA ALA A 105 -4.78 13.65 -15.58
C ALA A 105 -4.02 14.95 -15.23
N GLY A 106 -2.94 14.84 -14.45
CA GLY A 106 -2.09 15.99 -14.13
C GLY A 106 -1.44 16.63 -15.36
N ARG A 107 -0.94 15.82 -16.32
CA ARG A 107 -0.33 16.31 -17.57
C ARG A 107 -1.33 16.99 -18.50
N LEU A 108 -2.56 16.48 -18.57
CA LEU A 108 -3.62 17.10 -19.37
C LEU A 108 -4.03 18.45 -18.78
N ALA A 109 -4.20 18.52 -17.45
CA ALA A 109 -4.53 19.76 -16.77
C ALA A 109 -3.46 20.86 -16.96
N SER A 110 -2.18 20.50 -17.08
CA SER A 110 -1.09 21.47 -17.32
C SER A 110 -0.98 21.98 -18.76
N ARG A 111 -1.64 21.34 -19.73
CA ARG A 111 -1.59 21.75 -21.16
C ARG A 111 -2.69 22.75 -21.55
N VAL A 112 -3.68 22.95 -20.70
CA VAL A 112 -4.85 23.83 -20.94
C VAL A 112 -4.65 25.20 -20.27
N LYS A 113 -3.51 25.41 -19.59
CA LYS A 113 -3.04 26.72 -19.13
C LYS A 113 -2.02 27.27 -20.10
#